data_AF-A0A916UZ45-F1
#
_entry.id   AF-A0A916UZ45-F1
#
_cell.length_a   1.000
_cell.length_b   1.000
_cell.length_c   1.000
_cell.angle_alpha   90.00
_cell.angle_beta   90.00
_cell.angle_gamma   90.00
#
_symmetry.space_group_name_H-M   'P 1'
#
loop_
_entity.id
_entity.type
_entity.pdbx_description
1 polymer ?
#
loop_
_entity_poly.entity_id
_entity_poly.type
_entity_poly.pdbx_seq_one_letter_code
_entity_poly.pdbx_strand_id
1 'polypeptide(L)'
;MTAININFPRICKRPLLILITMPFLLADATGNAADLQQNTKSRDYYERPYLSTKENSYFREDATKKKILDKKIVPIETGLEPMVNRALGGAHGPGAIWLNEDSFIVNAKQDTPDADEKKLQRVMLVDARTGTSKALFTASRLVCWSEELEIANFAELTYTEDTKRTFFHLDKNGNLAAISEPVDIDPFNCRSKHSLPPPSQIVNYLHESDGYIRSVQKGTPTDAAYIDKAIWHKADGTVEELPLRGSEISTSVYLAHEQKYLLNMRDSQGNSDTDRRLGAVDAWKNRQYSLTPYRLLGMDGSIEQIPYPAILFEYGIRYFGVLLPTRAGLLIVAPNSRKSEYGLFLLQEKNLVRVFGGPRLLGIDGREGVDKLSLSPDGCKIAFNLYSDWRALKKQIVIINLCEAK
;
A
#
# COMPACT_ATOMS: atom_id res chain seq x y z
N MET A 1 44.65 31.16 33.03
CA MET A 1 44.25 30.47 31.78
C MET A 1 43.82 31.55 30.80
N THR A 2 44.53 31.61 29.69
CA THR A 2 44.57 32.74 28.75
C THR A 2 43.46 32.60 27.72
N ALA A 3 42.60 33.61 27.60
CA ALA A 3 41.56 33.67 26.60
C ALA A 3 42.15 34.11 25.25
N ILE A 4 42.00 33.28 24.21
CA ILE A 4 42.34 33.64 22.83
C ILE A 4 41.10 34.24 22.19
N ASN A 5 41.17 35.54 21.93
CA ASN A 5 40.13 36.36 21.31
C ASN A 5 40.48 36.48 19.82
N ILE A 6 39.74 35.80 18.94
CA ILE A 6 39.96 35.86 17.49
C ILE A 6 38.98 36.86 16.88
N ASN A 7 39.52 38.03 16.53
CA ASN A 7 38.86 39.06 15.72
C ASN A 7 38.74 38.59 14.27
N PHE A 8 37.52 38.60 13.72
CA PHE A 8 37.30 38.57 12.27
C PHE A 8 36.87 39.95 11.78
N PRO A 9 37.49 40.49 10.71
CA PRO A 9 37.14 41.81 10.20
C PRO A 9 35.84 41.78 9.39
N ARG A 10 35.00 42.77 9.69
CA ARG A 10 33.81 43.17 8.93
C ARG A 10 34.21 43.60 7.52
N ILE A 11 33.63 42.99 6.50
CA ILE A 11 33.51 43.60 5.17
C ILE A 11 32.04 43.59 4.77
N CYS A 12 31.43 44.77 4.84
CA CYS A 12 30.20 45.11 4.14
C CYS A 12 30.52 45.32 2.65
N LYS A 13 29.74 44.70 1.76
CA LYS A 13 29.30 45.24 0.46
C LYS A 13 28.12 44.40 -0.06
N ARG A 14 26.92 44.97 -0.05
CA ARG A 14 25.77 44.57 -0.91
C ARG A 14 25.83 45.40 -2.22
N PRO A 15 24.95 45.17 -3.20
CA PRO A 15 24.68 43.94 -3.93
C PRO A 15 24.92 44.17 -5.45
N LEU A 16 25.24 43.14 -6.22
CA LEU A 16 25.22 43.24 -7.68
C LEU A 16 24.03 42.43 -8.22
N LEU A 17 22.98 43.17 -8.56
CA LEU A 17 21.82 42.73 -9.33
C LEU A 17 22.28 42.59 -10.79
N ILE A 18 22.41 41.36 -11.30
CA ILE A 18 22.56 41.13 -12.74
C ILE A 18 21.24 40.57 -13.25
N LEU A 19 20.43 41.47 -13.83
CA LEU A 19 19.37 41.15 -14.77
C LEU A 19 20.03 40.62 -16.04
N ILE A 20 19.85 39.33 -16.36
CA ILE A 20 20.10 38.83 -17.71
C ILE A 20 18.73 38.63 -18.36
N THR A 21 18.30 39.65 -19.09
CA THR A 21 17.27 39.56 -20.12
C THR A 21 17.94 39.07 -21.41
N MET A 22 17.46 37.97 -21.97
CA MET A 22 17.70 37.61 -23.37
C MET A 22 16.42 37.04 -23.98
N PRO A 23 16.24 37.20 -25.31
CA PRO A 23 14.99 37.62 -25.89
C PRO A 23 14.19 36.50 -26.57
N PHE A 24 12.93 36.83 -26.84
CA PHE A 24 12.02 36.14 -27.74
C PHE A 24 12.67 35.70 -29.05
N LEU A 25 12.41 34.44 -29.44
CA LEU A 25 12.33 34.03 -30.85
C LEU A 25 10.96 33.40 -31.06
N LEU A 26 10.04 34.25 -31.53
CA LEU A 26 8.84 33.88 -32.29
C LEU A 26 9.30 33.36 -33.66
N ALA A 27 8.88 32.15 -33.99
CA ALA A 27 8.77 31.69 -35.37
C ALA A 27 7.32 31.27 -35.59
N ASP A 28 6.53 32.19 -36.14
CA ASP A 28 5.36 31.86 -36.93
C ASP A 28 5.84 31.24 -38.25
N ALA A 29 5.19 30.16 -38.69
CA ALA A 29 4.45 30.13 -39.96
C ALA A 29 4.30 28.70 -40.49
N THR A 30 3.03 28.31 -40.58
CA THR A 30 2.42 27.60 -41.72
C THR A 30 2.91 26.19 -42.05
N GLY A 31 2.15 25.19 -41.56
CA GLY A 31 2.23 23.82 -42.06
C GLY A 31 1.06 22.97 -41.58
N ASN A 32 0.03 22.87 -42.43
CA ASN A 32 -1.01 21.83 -42.44
C ASN A 32 -2.08 21.82 -41.33
N ALA A 33 -3.02 22.75 -41.46
CA ALA A 33 -4.41 22.61 -40.98
C ALA A 33 -5.21 21.56 -41.78
N ALA A 34 -4.64 20.37 -42.02
CA ALA A 34 -5.29 19.25 -42.73
C ALA A 34 -5.30 17.93 -41.94
N ASP A 35 -4.56 17.80 -40.83
CA ASP A 35 -4.57 16.57 -40.00
C ASP A 35 -5.44 16.69 -38.72
N LEU A 36 -6.09 17.84 -38.52
CA LEU A 36 -7.00 18.08 -37.38
C LEU A 36 -8.46 17.72 -37.66
N GLN A 37 -8.76 17.07 -38.80
CA GLN A 37 -10.12 16.61 -39.16
C GLN A 37 -10.32 15.09 -39.24
N GLN A 38 -9.32 14.27 -38.89
CA GLN A 38 -9.51 12.81 -38.75
C GLN A 38 -9.76 12.32 -37.31
N ASN A 39 -9.74 13.22 -36.30
CA ASN A 39 -9.92 12.84 -34.90
C ASN A 39 -11.30 13.17 -34.29
N THR A 40 -12.29 13.48 -35.13
CA THR A 40 -13.69 13.68 -34.71
C THR A 40 -14.63 12.51 -35.01
N LYS A 41 -14.10 11.36 -35.47
CA LYS A 41 -14.85 10.11 -35.68
C LYS A 41 -14.59 9.00 -34.66
N SER A 42 -14.05 9.33 -33.48
CA SER A 42 -13.88 8.40 -32.35
C SER A 42 -14.79 8.70 -31.15
N ARG A 43 -15.77 9.59 -31.33
CA ARG A 43 -16.71 10.03 -30.27
C ARG A 43 -18.02 9.23 -30.19
N ASP A 44 -18.12 8.11 -30.90
CA ASP A 44 -19.30 7.21 -30.90
C ASP A 44 -19.08 5.88 -30.14
N TYR A 45 -18.11 5.82 -29.22
CA TYR A 45 -17.95 4.66 -28.34
C TYR A 45 -18.41 4.97 -26.91
N TYR A 46 -19.63 4.49 -26.61
CA TYR A 46 -20.35 4.43 -25.32
C TYR A 46 -21.27 5.60 -24.93
N GLU A 47 -22.21 5.99 -25.80
CA GLU A 47 -23.57 6.21 -25.29
C GLU A 47 -24.22 4.83 -25.09
N ARG A 48 -24.21 4.32 -23.85
CA ARG A 48 -25.08 3.19 -23.49
C ARG A 48 -26.44 3.76 -23.05
N PRO A 49 -27.55 3.15 -23.48
CA PRO A 49 -28.85 3.49 -22.93
C PRO A 49 -28.83 3.24 -21.42
N TYR A 50 -29.25 4.24 -20.65
CA TYR A 50 -29.67 4.08 -19.27
C TYR A 50 -30.82 3.07 -19.26
N LEU A 51 -30.51 1.78 -19.13
CA LEU A 51 -31.51 0.77 -18.80
C LEU A 51 -32.00 1.09 -17.40
N SER A 52 -33.29 1.43 -17.34
CA SER A 52 -34.00 1.81 -16.13
C SER A 52 -33.76 0.82 -14.99
N THR A 53 -33.63 1.38 -13.80
CA THR A 53 -33.22 0.75 -12.53
C THR A 53 -34.24 -0.23 -11.91
N LYS A 54 -35.01 -0.99 -12.71
CA LYS A 54 -36.12 -1.81 -12.18
C LYS A 54 -35.88 -3.32 -12.05
N GLU A 55 -34.74 -3.88 -12.48
CA GLU A 55 -34.54 -5.35 -12.46
C GLU A 55 -33.29 -5.86 -11.70
N ASN A 56 -32.70 -5.04 -10.82
CA ASN A 56 -31.60 -5.47 -9.93
C ASN A 56 -32.07 -5.96 -8.55
N SER A 57 -33.34 -6.39 -8.43
CA SER A 57 -33.94 -6.92 -7.20
C SER A 57 -33.85 -8.45 -7.06
N TYR A 58 -32.82 -9.08 -7.61
CA TYR A 58 -32.60 -10.53 -7.48
C TYR A 58 -31.38 -10.86 -6.61
N PHE A 59 -31.42 -10.34 -5.38
CA PHE A 59 -30.96 -11.10 -4.22
C PHE A 59 -32.12 -11.02 -3.24
N ARG A 60 -32.76 -12.16 -2.96
CA ARG A 60 -33.78 -12.26 -1.91
C ARG A 60 -33.26 -11.55 -0.67
N GLU A 61 -33.96 -10.50 -0.25
CA GLU A 61 -33.75 -9.85 1.05
C GLU A 61 -34.09 -10.79 2.23
N ASP A 62 -34.56 -12.00 1.95
CA ASP A 62 -35.12 -12.94 2.94
C ASP A 62 -34.21 -14.10 3.38
N ALA A 63 -32.92 -14.12 3.00
CA ALA A 63 -31.98 -14.99 3.71
C ALA A 63 -31.63 -14.34 5.04
N THR A 64 -32.01 -14.98 6.16
CA THR A 64 -31.68 -14.52 7.51
C THR A 64 -30.16 -14.36 7.61
N LYS A 65 -29.69 -13.11 7.51
CA LYS A 65 -28.26 -12.81 7.55
C LYS A 65 -27.72 -13.27 8.90
N LYS A 66 -26.60 -13.98 8.89
CA LYS A 66 -25.91 -14.28 10.14
C LYS A 66 -25.52 -12.98 10.82
N LYS A 67 -25.79 -12.89 12.12
CA LYS A 67 -25.41 -11.72 12.91
C LYS A 67 -23.89 -11.73 13.08
N ILE A 68 -23.24 -10.62 12.71
CA ILE A 68 -21.83 -10.40 13.05
C ILE A 68 -21.76 -9.98 14.52
N LEU A 69 -20.92 -10.67 15.30
CA LEU A 69 -20.65 -10.33 16.68
C LEU A 69 -19.44 -9.40 16.76
N ASP A 70 -19.48 -8.45 17.68
CA ASP A 70 -18.34 -7.59 17.96
C ASP A 70 -17.44 -8.29 18.99
N LYS A 71 -16.15 -8.44 18.64
CA LYS A 71 -15.12 -8.92 19.55
C LYS A 71 -14.50 -7.72 20.23
N LYS A 72 -14.55 -7.67 21.56
CA LYS A 72 -13.92 -6.61 22.33
C LYS A 72 -12.39 -6.75 22.21
N ILE A 73 -11.78 -5.89 21.41
CA ILE A 73 -10.33 -5.70 21.36
C ILE A 73 -10.07 -4.26 21.79
N VAL A 74 -9.09 -4.07 22.66
CA VAL A 74 -8.71 -2.73 23.12
C VAL A 74 -7.70 -2.17 22.11
N PRO A 75 -8.05 -1.13 21.33
CA PRO A 75 -7.09 -0.49 20.45
C PRO A 75 -6.02 0.24 21.28
N ILE A 76 -4.78 0.16 20.82
CA ILE A 76 -3.68 0.93 21.35
C ILE A 76 -3.51 2.15 20.44
N GLU A 77 -3.86 3.30 20.99
CA GLU A 77 -3.76 4.60 20.34
C GLU A 77 -2.34 5.15 20.48
N THR A 78 -1.68 5.47 19.36
CA THR A 78 -0.31 6.00 19.38
C THR A 78 -0.22 7.51 19.61
N GLY A 79 -1.35 8.22 19.45
CA GLY A 79 -1.39 9.68 19.39
C GLY A 79 -0.76 10.30 18.14
N LEU A 80 -0.26 9.50 17.20
CA LEU A 80 0.41 9.98 15.99
C LEU A 80 -0.56 10.14 14.82
N GLU A 81 -0.50 11.30 14.16
CA GLU A 81 -1.19 11.54 12.90
C GLU A 81 -0.31 11.08 11.72
N PRO A 82 -0.78 10.19 10.83
CA PRO A 82 -0.01 9.70 9.70
C PRO A 82 0.12 10.79 8.62
N MET A 83 1.31 10.93 8.03
CA MET A 83 1.45 11.75 6.83
C MET A 83 0.92 11.01 5.61
N VAL A 84 0.20 11.71 4.72
CA VAL A 84 -0.25 11.16 3.44
C VAL A 84 0.96 10.95 2.52
N ASN A 85 1.63 9.81 2.65
CA ASN A 85 2.77 9.48 1.81
C ASN A 85 2.32 8.64 0.60
N ARG A 86 2.37 9.24 -0.59
CA ARG A 86 2.17 8.51 -1.87
C ARG A 86 3.42 7.74 -2.31
N ALA A 87 4.59 8.04 -1.75
CA ALA A 87 5.88 7.50 -2.23
C ALA A 87 6.20 6.09 -1.70
N LEU A 88 5.61 5.68 -0.57
CA LEU A 88 5.66 4.30 -0.08
C LEU A 88 4.58 3.47 -0.80
N GLY A 89 4.92 2.99 -1.99
CA GLY A 89 4.29 1.85 -2.69
C GLY A 89 2.77 1.77 -2.64
N GLY A 90 2.09 2.35 -3.64
CA GLY A 90 0.70 2.02 -3.96
C GLY A 90 -0.34 2.27 -2.86
N ALA A 91 -1.59 1.93 -3.13
CA ALA A 91 -2.71 2.16 -2.21
C ALA A 91 -2.60 1.44 -0.84
N HIS A 92 -1.57 0.60 -0.63
CA HIS A 92 -1.41 -0.26 0.55
C HIS A 92 0.01 -0.36 1.13
N GLY A 93 0.99 0.41 0.64
CA GLY A 93 2.30 0.49 1.29
C GLY A 93 2.11 0.90 2.75
N PRO A 94 2.74 0.21 3.71
CA PRO A 94 2.30 0.28 5.08
C PRO A 94 2.59 1.67 5.65
N GLY A 95 1.62 2.24 6.36
CA GLY A 95 1.88 3.42 7.19
C GLY A 95 2.94 3.16 8.27
N ALA A 96 3.24 1.87 8.53
CA ALA A 96 4.14 1.36 9.54
C ALA A 96 5.06 0.26 8.99
N ILE A 97 6.37 0.45 9.07
CA ILE A 97 7.37 -0.60 8.76
C ILE A 97 7.75 -1.29 10.07
N TRP A 98 7.35 -2.55 10.22
CA TRP A 98 7.69 -3.35 11.41
C TRP A 98 9.17 -3.73 11.40
N LEU A 99 9.85 -3.45 12.52
CA LEU A 99 11.24 -3.88 12.72
C LEU A 99 11.31 -5.24 13.40
N ASN A 100 10.35 -5.50 14.29
CA ASN A 100 10.13 -6.77 14.98
C ASN A 100 8.65 -6.90 15.38
N GLU A 101 8.28 -7.87 16.22
CA GLU A 101 6.90 -8.10 16.67
C GLU A 101 6.31 -6.99 17.56
N ASP A 102 7.16 -6.19 18.20
CA ASP A 102 6.81 -5.22 19.23
C ASP A 102 7.17 -3.78 18.86
N SER A 103 7.77 -3.54 17.69
CA SER A 103 8.18 -2.20 17.28
C SER A 103 8.11 -1.99 15.78
N PHE A 104 7.72 -0.77 15.41
CA PHE A 104 7.63 -0.33 14.03
C PHE A 104 7.98 1.15 13.90
N ILE A 105 8.35 1.55 12.68
CA ILE A 105 8.61 2.93 12.32
C ILE A 105 7.49 3.47 11.45
N VAL A 106 7.11 4.73 11.69
CA VAL A 106 6.16 5.46 10.85
C VAL A 106 6.71 6.82 10.45
N ASN A 107 6.20 7.32 9.33
CA ASN A 107 6.25 8.75 9.03
C ASN A 107 4.99 9.41 9.62
N ALA A 108 5.18 10.26 10.62
CA ALA A 108 4.11 10.99 11.28
C ALA A 108 4.23 12.49 10.99
N LYS A 109 3.10 13.18 11.12
CA LYS A 109 3.05 14.64 11.07
C LYS A 109 3.72 15.22 12.32
N GLN A 110 4.33 16.40 12.19
CA GLN A 110 4.82 17.16 13.34
C GLN A 110 3.68 17.77 14.16
N ASP A 111 3.88 17.94 15.47
CA ASP A 111 2.90 18.56 16.37
C ASP A 111 2.98 20.09 16.29
N THR A 112 2.74 20.66 15.10
CA THR A 112 2.67 22.12 14.88
C THR A 112 1.40 22.50 14.12
N PRO A 113 0.84 23.71 14.37
CA PRO A 113 -0.42 24.12 13.73
C PRO A 113 -0.40 24.14 12.20
N ASP A 114 0.77 24.33 11.61
CA ASP A 114 1.02 24.47 10.18
C ASP A 114 1.66 23.24 9.53
N ALA A 115 1.81 22.13 10.27
CA ALA A 115 2.51 20.94 9.78
C ALA A 115 1.90 20.35 8.50
N ASP A 116 0.58 20.41 8.32
CA ASP A 116 -0.08 19.94 7.10
C ASP A 116 0.25 20.81 5.89
N GLU A 117 0.07 22.12 6.02
CA GLU A 117 0.32 23.10 4.96
C GLU A 117 1.78 23.02 4.49
N LYS A 118 2.69 22.89 5.45
CA LYS A 118 4.13 22.84 5.24
C LYS A 118 4.66 21.44 5.00
N LYS A 119 3.79 20.42 5.02
CA LYS A 119 4.13 18.99 4.89
C LYS A 119 5.28 18.56 5.81
N LEU A 120 5.29 19.09 7.03
CA LEU A 120 6.34 18.82 8.01
C LEU A 120 6.14 17.41 8.59
N GLN A 121 7.16 16.57 8.44
CA GLN A 121 7.13 15.18 8.87
C GLN A 121 8.25 14.89 9.85
N ARG A 122 8.03 13.86 10.66
CA ARG A 122 8.99 13.24 11.56
C ARG A 122 8.92 11.73 11.41
N VAL A 123 10.04 11.09 11.70
CA VAL A 123 10.14 9.64 11.75
C VAL A 123 10.02 9.22 13.21
N MET A 124 9.02 8.38 13.51
CA MET A 124 8.77 7.90 14.87
C MET A 124 9.00 6.40 14.96
N LEU A 125 9.73 5.96 15.98
CA LEU A 125 9.75 4.57 16.41
C LEU A 125 8.66 4.38 17.47
N VAL A 126 7.79 3.39 17.28
CA VAL A 126 6.64 3.11 18.15
C VAL A 126 6.84 1.76 18.83
N ASP A 127 6.65 1.70 20.15
CA ASP A 127 6.48 0.45 20.89
C ASP A 127 5.02 0.01 20.75
N ALA A 128 4.81 -1.12 20.08
CA ALA A 128 3.49 -1.61 19.72
C ALA A 128 2.69 -2.18 20.91
N ARG A 129 3.33 -2.44 22.05
CA ARG A 129 2.67 -2.94 23.27
C ARG A 129 2.04 -1.81 24.07
N THR A 130 2.67 -0.65 24.04
CA THR A 130 2.27 0.51 24.86
C THR A 130 1.70 1.67 24.05
N GLY A 131 1.96 1.72 22.74
CA GLY A 131 1.64 2.86 21.88
C GLY A 131 2.58 4.04 22.07
N THR A 132 3.54 3.96 23.00
CA THR A 132 4.53 5.01 23.23
C THR A 132 5.46 5.14 22.02
N SER A 133 5.94 6.36 21.77
CA SER A 133 6.78 6.63 20.62
C SER A 133 7.96 7.54 20.96
N LYS A 134 9.06 7.37 20.24
CA LYS A 134 10.23 8.27 20.25
C LYS A 134 10.51 8.77 18.84
N ALA A 135 10.87 10.04 18.71
CA ALA A 135 11.34 10.57 17.43
C ALA A 135 12.73 10.01 17.11
N LEU A 136 12.89 9.42 15.93
CA LEU A 136 14.20 9.09 15.34
C LEU A 136 14.77 10.28 14.59
N PHE A 137 13.93 10.97 13.83
CA PHE A 137 14.26 12.21 13.13
C PHE A 137 13.09 13.17 13.23
N THR A 138 13.39 14.44 13.49
CA THR A 138 12.36 15.47 13.65
C THR A 138 11.97 16.13 12.33
N ALA A 139 12.83 16.15 11.30
CA ALA A 139 12.61 16.85 10.03
C ALA A 139 12.96 15.99 8.81
N SER A 140 12.56 14.71 8.84
CA SER A 140 12.87 13.74 7.79
C SER A 140 11.68 12.83 7.53
N ARG A 141 11.76 12.09 6.42
CA ARG A 141 10.89 10.95 6.15
C ARG A 141 11.72 9.68 5.89
N LEU A 142 11.25 8.56 6.40
CA LEU A 142 11.69 7.23 5.98
C LEU A 142 11.18 6.98 4.56
N VAL A 143 12.09 6.69 3.64
CA VAL A 143 11.80 6.39 2.22
C VAL A 143 11.71 4.89 2.00
N CYS A 144 12.61 4.12 2.59
CA CYS A 144 12.62 2.66 2.52
C CYS A 144 13.46 2.10 3.67
N TRP A 145 13.28 0.81 3.95
CA TRP A 145 14.12 0.02 4.84
C TRP A 145 14.21 -1.40 4.30
N SER A 146 15.39 -1.99 4.37
CA SER A 146 15.65 -3.40 4.08
C SER A 146 15.94 -4.12 5.39
N GLU A 147 15.12 -5.12 5.71
CA GLU A 147 15.32 -5.99 6.86
C GLU A 147 16.62 -6.79 6.74
N GLU A 148 16.94 -7.26 5.53
CA GLU A 148 18.10 -8.13 5.26
C GLU A 148 19.42 -7.40 5.36
N LEU A 149 19.46 -6.17 4.86
CA LEU A 149 20.66 -5.32 4.91
C LEU A 149 20.73 -4.50 6.20
N GLU A 150 19.63 -4.41 6.94
CA GLU A 150 19.43 -3.48 8.05
C GLU A 150 19.79 -2.03 7.66
N ILE A 151 19.39 -1.62 6.46
CA ILE A 151 19.67 -0.29 5.91
C ILE A 151 18.36 0.44 5.67
N ALA A 152 18.27 1.67 6.18
CA ALA A 152 17.18 2.59 5.93
C ALA A 152 17.68 3.82 5.17
N ASN A 153 16.84 4.31 4.25
CA ASN A 153 17.05 5.60 3.62
C ASN A 153 16.08 6.64 4.19
N PHE A 154 16.63 7.77 4.62
CA PHE A 154 15.89 8.92 5.08
C PHE A 154 16.09 10.09 4.11
N ALA A 155 14.99 10.73 3.72
CA ALA A 155 15.04 11.99 3.00
C ALA A 155 14.80 13.15 3.97
N GLU A 156 15.76 14.05 4.04
CA GLU A 156 15.62 15.32 4.74
C GLU A 156 14.62 16.21 4.00
N LEU A 157 13.67 16.80 4.72
CA LEU A 157 12.64 17.62 4.13
C LEU A 157 13.11 19.07 4.06
N THR A 158 13.66 19.45 2.91
CA THR A 158 13.93 20.85 2.57
C THR A 158 12.78 21.44 1.76
N TYR A 159 12.52 22.74 1.91
CA TYR A 159 11.56 23.46 1.06
C TYR A 159 11.97 23.53 -0.41
N THR A 160 13.24 23.24 -0.70
CA THR A 160 13.83 23.16 -2.04
C THR A 160 13.75 21.73 -2.58
N GLU A 161 13.57 21.58 -3.90
CA GLU A 161 13.38 20.28 -4.58
C GLU A 161 14.54 19.28 -4.37
N ASP A 162 15.71 19.75 -3.92
CA ASP A 162 16.87 18.96 -3.55
C ASP A 162 16.68 18.22 -2.22
N THR A 163 15.90 17.14 -2.23
CA THR A 163 15.76 16.24 -1.08
C THR A 163 17.08 15.49 -0.85
N LYS A 164 17.87 15.93 0.14
CA LYS A 164 19.06 15.21 0.57
C LYS A 164 18.66 13.85 1.16
N ARG A 165 19.13 12.77 0.53
CA ARG A 165 18.91 11.39 1.00
C ARG A 165 20.14 10.91 1.75
N THR A 166 19.92 10.24 2.87
CA THR A 166 20.98 9.74 3.74
C THR A 166 20.64 8.33 4.19
N PHE A 167 21.62 7.43 4.06
CA PHE A 167 21.48 6.04 4.50
C PHE A 167 22.00 5.87 5.93
N PHE A 168 21.31 5.02 6.69
CA PHE A 168 21.67 4.65 8.05
C PHE A 168 21.53 3.14 8.20
N HIS A 169 22.38 2.55 9.05
CA HIS A 169 22.08 1.25 9.62
C HIS A 169 20.93 1.44 10.61
N LEU A 170 19.89 0.62 10.45
CA LEU A 170 18.73 0.57 11.30
C LEU A 170 18.45 -0.91 11.63
N ASP A 171 18.79 -1.29 12.85
CA ASP A 171 18.60 -2.65 13.33
C ASP A 171 17.13 -2.94 13.71
N LYS A 172 16.84 -4.22 13.96
CA LYS A 172 15.51 -4.66 14.40
C LYS A 172 15.05 -4.09 15.74
N ASN A 173 15.92 -3.47 16.52
CA ASN A 173 15.59 -2.83 17.81
C ASN A 173 15.33 -1.32 17.67
N GLY A 174 15.49 -0.77 16.47
CA GLY A 174 15.34 0.66 16.21
C GLY A 174 16.55 1.49 16.63
N ASN A 175 17.73 0.88 16.72
CA ASN A 175 19.00 1.60 16.89
C ASN A 175 19.49 2.11 15.52
N LEU A 176 19.97 3.36 15.50
CA LEU A 176 20.47 4.01 14.30
C LEU A 176 21.99 4.21 14.39
N ALA A 177 22.69 3.85 13.33
CA ALA A 177 24.09 4.18 13.13
C ALA A 177 24.30 4.81 11.74
N ALA A 178 25.09 5.88 11.68
CA ALA A 178 25.41 6.53 10.41
C ALA A 178 26.26 5.61 9.55
N ILE A 179 25.98 5.58 8.25
CA ILE A 179 26.82 4.89 7.27
C ILE A 179 27.78 5.91 6.67
N SER A 180 29.08 5.67 6.83
CA SER A 180 30.13 6.51 6.27
C SER A 180 30.55 6.13 4.86
N GLU A 181 30.30 4.88 4.47
CA GLU A 181 30.71 4.34 3.18
C GLU A 181 29.61 4.45 2.13
N PRO A 182 29.95 4.65 0.84
CA PRO A 182 28.98 4.59 -0.23
C PRO A 182 28.33 3.21 -0.27
N VAL A 183 27.00 3.16 -0.21
CA VAL A 183 26.26 1.91 -0.37
C VAL A 183 25.67 1.86 -1.77
N ASP A 184 25.92 0.77 -2.51
CA ASP A 184 25.37 0.59 -3.85
C ASP A 184 23.91 0.09 -3.83
N ILE A 185 23.07 0.90 -3.21
CA ILE A 185 21.65 0.61 -2.98
C ILE A 185 20.79 1.62 -3.74
N ASP A 186 19.67 1.14 -4.26
CA ASP A 186 18.62 1.99 -4.80
C ASP A 186 17.94 2.79 -3.67
N PRO A 187 17.90 4.12 -3.79
CA PRO A 187 17.42 4.98 -2.71
C PRO A 187 15.90 4.92 -2.49
N PHE A 188 15.12 4.25 -3.33
CA PHE A 188 13.66 4.23 -3.22
C PHE A 188 13.12 2.93 -2.64
N ASN A 189 13.83 1.82 -2.83
CA ASN A 189 13.41 0.51 -2.33
C ASN A 189 14.44 -0.16 -1.40
N CYS A 190 15.60 0.47 -1.17
CA CYS A 190 16.65 0.01 -0.27
C CYS A 190 17.23 -1.37 -0.65
N ARG A 191 17.27 -1.68 -1.95
CA ARG A 191 17.86 -2.90 -2.50
C ARG A 191 19.17 -2.64 -3.20
N SER A 192 20.03 -3.64 -3.30
CA SER A 192 21.18 -3.56 -4.21
C SER A 192 20.75 -3.21 -5.63
N LYS A 193 21.46 -2.28 -6.27
CA LYS A 193 21.19 -1.91 -7.68
C LYS A 193 21.46 -3.05 -8.65
N HIS A 194 22.32 -3.99 -8.29
CA HIS A 194 22.61 -5.17 -9.09
C HIS A 194 21.44 -6.17 -9.13
N SER A 195 20.57 -6.11 -8.13
CA SER A 195 19.41 -7.00 -7.99
C SER A 195 18.15 -6.46 -8.68
N LEU A 196 18.23 -5.29 -9.33
CA LEU A 196 17.08 -4.67 -9.99
C LEU A 196 16.84 -5.26 -11.39
N PRO A 197 15.58 -5.58 -11.74
CA PRO A 197 15.22 -5.99 -13.08
C PRO A 197 15.40 -4.82 -14.08
N PRO A 198 15.49 -5.13 -15.39
CA PRO A 198 15.50 -4.11 -16.43
C PRO A 198 14.28 -3.16 -16.31
N PRO A 199 14.43 -1.84 -16.53
CA PRO A 199 13.38 -0.84 -16.28
C PRO A 199 12.06 -1.03 -17.06
N SER A 200 12.09 -1.83 -18.13
CA SER A 200 10.93 -2.08 -19.01
C SER A 200 9.99 -3.19 -18.53
N GLN A 201 10.29 -3.85 -17.39
CA GLN A 201 9.55 -5.03 -16.94
C GLN A 201 8.55 -4.69 -15.83
N ILE A 202 7.37 -5.29 -15.92
CA ILE A 202 6.38 -5.28 -14.83
C ILE A 202 6.75 -6.39 -13.86
N VAL A 203 7.18 -5.99 -12.68
CA VAL A 203 7.72 -6.88 -11.66
C VAL A 203 7.07 -6.66 -10.31
N ASN A 204 6.90 -7.74 -9.58
CA ASN A 204 6.60 -7.74 -8.16
C ASN A 204 7.88 -8.10 -7.42
N TYR A 205 8.40 -7.16 -6.64
CA TYR A 205 9.62 -7.35 -5.87
C TYR A 205 9.34 -8.25 -4.65
N LEU A 206 10.15 -9.31 -4.47
CA LEU A 206 10.22 -10.12 -3.23
C LEU A 206 11.37 -9.61 -2.37
N HIS A 207 11.74 -10.19 -1.25
CA HIS A 207 12.97 -9.78 -0.55
C HIS A 207 14.22 -9.90 -1.45
N GLU A 208 15.32 -9.26 -1.06
CA GLU A 208 16.50 -9.18 -1.93
C GLU A 208 17.10 -10.57 -2.16
N SER A 209 17.18 -11.41 -1.11
CA SER A 209 17.60 -12.81 -1.25
C SER A 209 16.67 -13.67 -2.09
N ASP A 210 15.43 -13.24 -2.26
CA ASP A 210 14.39 -14.02 -2.94
C ASP A 210 14.17 -13.55 -4.38
N GLY A 211 14.68 -12.37 -4.75
CA GLY A 211 14.59 -11.83 -6.11
C GLY A 211 13.25 -11.17 -6.44
N TYR A 212 12.68 -11.49 -7.60
CA TYR A 212 11.46 -10.83 -8.09
C TYR A 212 10.62 -11.73 -9.01
N ILE A 213 9.32 -11.48 -9.04
CA ILE A 213 8.41 -12.13 -9.98
C ILE A 213 8.12 -11.18 -11.14
N ARG A 214 8.41 -11.62 -12.35
CA ARG A 214 8.05 -10.93 -13.58
C ARG A 214 6.70 -11.43 -14.08
N SER A 215 5.78 -10.50 -14.30
CA SER A 215 4.54 -10.75 -15.04
C SER A 215 4.73 -10.26 -16.46
N VAL A 216 4.64 -11.16 -17.44
CA VAL A 216 4.74 -10.77 -18.86
C VAL A 216 3.42 -10.14 -19.28
N GLN A 217 3.33 -8.80 -19.23
CA GLN A 217 2.12 -8.07 -19.58
C GLN A 217 2.17 -7.58 -21.04
N LYS A 218 1.02 -7.74 -21.71
CA LYS A 218 0.58 -7.18 -23.00
C LYS A 218 1.42 -5.98 -23.51
N GLY A 219 2.12 -6.15 -24.64
CA GLY A 219 2.79 -5.06 -25.36
C GLY A 219 4.19 -5.37 -25.90
N THR A 220 4.77 -6.52 -25.55
CA THR A 220 6.04 -7.00 -26.13
C THR A 220 5.78 -7.69 -27.47
N PRO A 221 6.36 -7.22 -28.59
CA PRO A 221 6.07 -7.75 -29.92
C PRO A 221 6.88 -9.03 -30.16
N THR A 222 6.30 -10.19 -29.90
CA THR A 222 6.77 -11.46 -30.47
C THR A 222 5.57 -12.32 -30.85
N ASP A 223 5.49 -12.63 -32.14
CA ASP A 223 4.40 -13.31 -32.84
C ASP A 223 4.24 -14.80 -32.47
N ALA A 224 3.85 -15.11 -31.22
CA ALA A 224 3.35 -16.42 -30.86
C ALA A 224 2.53 -16.36 -29.56
N ALA A 225 1.31 -16.91 -29.62
CA ALA A 225 0.45 -17.32 -28.51
C ALA A 225 0.69 -16.66 -27.13
N TYR A 226 -0.16 -15.69 -26.79
CA TYR A 226 -0.25 -15.01 -25.51
C TYR A 226 -0.15 -15.95 -24.29
N ILE A 227 1.01 -16.01 -23.63
CA ILE A 227 1.13 -16.69 -22.33
C ILE A 227 1.37 -15.67 -21.23
N ASP A 228 0.31 -15.37 -20.47
CA ASP A 228 0.34 -14.59 -19.23
C ASP A 228 0.96 -15.45 -18.11
N LYS A 229 2.28 -15.64 -18.17
CA LYS A 229 3.05 -16.42 -17.18
C LYS A 229 3.57 -15.53 -16.07
N ALA A 230 3.57 -16.06 -14.86
CA ALA A 230 4.39 -15.55 -13.76
C ALA A 230 5.73 -16.30 -13.75
N ILE A 231 6.82 -15.55 -13.83
CA ILE A 231 8.18 -16.10 -13.83
C ILE A 231 8.92 -15.54 -12.63
N TRP A 232 9.34 -16.40 -11.72
CA TRP A 232 10.16 -16.04 -10.57
C TRP A 232 11.65 -16.06 -10.97
N HIS A 233 12.28 -14.90 -10.90
CA HIS A 233 13.73 -14.74 -10.99
C HIS A 233 14.31 -14.70 -9.58
N LYS A 234 15.00 -15.78 -9.17
CA LYS A 234 15.65 -15.90 -7.87
C LYS A 234 16.97 -15.14 -7.85
N ALA A 235 17.45 -14.78 -6.65
CA ALA A 235 18.68 -14.00 -6.49
C ALA A 235 19.95 -14.72 -6.97
N ASP A 236 19.95 -16.06 -6.97
CA ASP A 236 21.04 -16.90 -7.49
C ASP A 236 21.08 -17.00 -9.03
N GLY A 237 20.14 -16.33 -9.71
CA GLY A 237 19.98 -16.38 -11.16
C GLY A 237 19.10 -17.52 -11.66
N THR A 238 18.62 -18.39 -10.77
CA THR A 238 17.65 -19.45 -11.12
C THR A 238 16.32 -18.80 -11.54
N VAL A 239 15.72 -19.34 -12.59
CA VAL A 239 14.43 -18.88 -13.11
C VAL A 239 13.41 -20.00 -13.03
N GLU A 240 12.26 -19.74 -12.45
CA GLU A 240 11.20 -20.71 -12.24
C GLU A 240 9.86 -20.18 -12.78
N GLU A 241 9.17 -20.99 -13.58
CA GLU A 241 7.80 -20.68 -14.01
C GLU A 241 6.84 -21.10 -12.90
N LEU A 242 6.09 -20.15 -12.36
CA LEU A 242 5.10 -20.43 -11.33
C LEU A 242 3.82 -20.99 -11.99
N PRO A 243 3.11 -21.94 -11.36
CA PRO A 243 1.88 -22.53 -11.89
C PRO A 243 0.67 -21.59 -11.73
N LEU A 244 0.83 -20.32 -12.11
CA LEU A 244 -0.15 -19.25 -11.99
C LEU A 244 0.05 -18.19 -13.07
N ARG A 245 -1.01 -17.45 -13.37
CA ARG A 245 -0.96 -16.37 -14.36
C ARG A 245 -0.33 -15.12 -13.78
N GLY A 246 0.42 -14.38 -14.59
CA GLY A 246 0.97 -13.09 -14.18
C GLY A 246 -0.10 -12.10 -13.70
N SER A 247 -1.30 -12.14 -14.30
CA SER A 247 -2.48 -11.35 -13.89
C SER A 247 -3.10 -11.75 -12.55
N GLU A 248 -2.80 -12.93 -12.00
CA GLU A 248 -3.26 -13.31 -10.66
C GLU A 248 -2.42 -12.63 -9.56
N ILE A 249 -1.25 -12.10 -9.89
CA ILE A 249 -0.38 -11.39 -8.95
C ILE A 249 -0.70 -9.90 -8.99
N SER A 250 -1.21 -9.36 -7.88
CA SER A 250 -1.51 -7.94 -7.74
C SER A 250 -0.52 -7.18 -6.86
N THR A 251 0.12 -7.89 -5.92
CA THR A 251 1.12 -7.37 -4.99
C THR A 251 1.76 -8.57 -4.29
N SER A 252 3.04 -8.48 -3.95
CA SER A 252 3.72 -9.47 -3.12
C SER A 252 3.92 -8.92 -1.71
N VAL A 253 3.31 -9.56 -0.72
CA VAL A 253 3.47 -9.22 0.71
C VAL A 253 4.08 -10.42 1.42
N TYR A 254 5.25 -10.24 2.02
CA TYR A 254 5.88 -11.30 2.81
C TYR A 254 5.14 -11.46 4.15
N LEU A 255 4.71 -12.68 4.44
CA LEU A 255 4.07 -13.07 5.70
C LEU A 255 5.09 -13.86 6.53
N ALA A 256 5.86 -13.17 7.38
CA ALA A 256 6.97 -13.79 8.11
C ALA A 256 6.54 -15.00 8.98
N HIS A 257 5.37 -14.93 9.64
CA HIS A 257 4.81 -16.03 10.42
C HIS A 257 4.48 -17.30 9.60
N GLU A 258 4.27 -17.18 8.29
CA GLU A 258 4.05 -18.30 7.37
C GLU A 258 5.28 -18.63 6.52
N GLN A 259 6.30 -17.76 6.53
CA GLN A 259 7.47 -17.80 5.63
C GLN A 259 7.08 -17.91 4.15
N LYS A 260 6.04 -17.18 3.75
CA LYS A 260 5.44 -17.20 2.40
C LYS A 260 5.11 -15.80 1.91
N TYR A 261 5.00 -15.63 0.59
CA TYR A 261 4.49 -14.41 -0.02
C TYR A 261 3.01 -14.53 -0.37
N LEU A 262 2.18 -13.62 0.13
CA LEU A 262 0.83 -13.41 -0.39
C LEU A 262 0.90 -12.65 -1.71
N LEU A 263 0.49 -13.29 -2.81
CA LEU A 263 0.62 -12.74 -4.17
C LEU A 263 -0.62 -11.93 -4.63
N ASN A 264 -1.71 -12.08 -3.90
CA ASN A 264 -2.93 -11.32 -4.10
C ASN A 264 -3.62 -11.14 -2.75
N MET A 265 -4.03 -9.92 -2.44
CA MET A 265 -4.72 -9.60 -1.18
C MET A 265 -6.03 -8.83 -1.40
N ARG A 266 -6.27 -8.33 -2.61
CA ARG A 266 -7.46 -7.54 -2.91
C ARG A 266 -8.62 -8.44 -3.29
N ASP A 267 -9.83 -7.98 -3.01
CA ASP A 267 -11.01 -8.62 -3.57
C ASP A 267 -10.93 -8.56 -5.09
N SER A 268 -10.81 -9.75 -5.68
CA SER A 268 -10.86 -9.97 -7.11
C SER A 268 -12.10 -9.36 -7.75
N GLN A 269 -13.18 -9.07 -7.02
CA GLN A 269 -14.45 -8.54 -7.55
C GLN A 269 -14.45 -7.03 -7.84
N GLY A 270 -13.57 -6.24 -7.19
CA GLY A 270 -13.55 -4.78 -7.36
C GLY A 270 -12.98 -4.29 -8.70
N ASN A 271 -12.16 -5.13 -9.34
CA ASN A 271 -11.55 -4.94 -10.66
C ASN A 271 -11.36 -6.32 -11.32
N SER A 272 -12.38 -7.16 -11.30
CA SER A 272 -12.31 -8.49 -11.88
C SER A 272 -12.21 -8.38 -13.40
N ASP A 273 -10.98 -8.31 -13.90
CA ASP A 273 -10.63 -8.73 -15.25
C ASP A 273 -10.79 -10.27 -15.42
N THR A 274 -11.59 -10.94 -14.57
CA THR A 274 -12.33 -12.14 -14.97
C THR A 274 -13.42 -11.77 -15.98
N ASP A 275 -12.93 -11.44 -17.17
CA ASP A 275 -13.59 -11.38 -18.45
C ASP A 275 -15.02 -10.81 -18.44
N ARG A 276 -15.10 -9.48 -18.45
CA ARG A 276 -16.34 -8.74 -18.73
C ARG A 276 -16.95 -9.08 -20.11
N ARG A 277 -16.23 -9.76 -21.01
CA ARG A 277 -16.72 -10.18 -22.34
C ARG A 277 -17.49 -11.49 -22.32
N LEU A 278 -17.42 -12.27 -21.23
CA LEU A 278 -18.18 -13.51 -21.08
C LEU A 278 -19.54 -13.32 -20.36
N GLY A 279 -19.94 -12.07 -20.07
CA GLY A 279 -21.11 -11.76 -19.26
C GLY A 279 -22.30 -11.24 -20.05
N ALA A 280 -23.22 -12.13 -20.43
CA ALA A 280 -24.64 -11.77 -20.49
C ALA A 280 -25.11 -11.49 -19.05
N VAL A 281 -25.96 -10.48 -18.88
CA VAL A 281 -26.44 -9.96 -17.58
C VAL A 281 -27.07 -11.07 -16.70
N ASP A 282 -27.60 -12.13 -17.31
CA ASP A 282 -28.22 -13.26 -16.60
C ASP A 282 -27.22 -14.27 -15.98
N ALA A 283 -25.94 -14.24 -16.36
CA ALA A 283 -24.93 -15.19 -15.87
C ALA A 283 -24.46 -14.91 -14.44
N TRP A 284 -24.78 -13.73 -13.88
CA TRP A 284 -24.44 -13.37 -12.50
C TRP A 284 -25.26 -14.13 -11.46
N LYS A 285 -26.47 -14.61 -11.83
CA LYS A 285 -27.37 -15.33 -10.92
C LYS A 285 -26.97 -16.79 -10.69
N ASN A 286 -26.30 -17.41 -11.66
CA ASN A 286 -26.07 -18.86 -11.71
C ASN A 286 -24.60 -19.29 -11.75
N ARG A 287 -23.63 -18.36 -11.64
CA ARG A 287 -22.24 -18.76 -11.48
C ARG A 287 -22.02 -19.32 -10.08
N GLN A 288 -21.54 -20.56 -9.99
CA GLN A 288 -20.56 -20.88 -8.97
C GLN A 288 -19.44 -19.84 -9.12
N TYR A 289 -19.35 -18.93 -8.16
CA TYR A 289 -18.33 -17.90 -8.06
C TYR A 289 -16.96 -18.44 -8.52
N SER A 290 -16.50 -18.10 -9.72
CA SER A 290 -15.14 -18.40 -10.17
C SER A 290 -14.21 -17.36 -9.57
N LEU A 291 -14.18 -17.29 -8.24
CA LEU A 291 -13.34 -16.36 -7.51
C LEU A 291 -11.94 -16.93 -7.49
N THR A 292 -11.00 -16.15 -8.03
CA THR A 292 -9.58 -16.52 -7.96
C THR A 292 -9.23 -16.68 -6.48
N PRO A 293 -8.79 -17.87 -6.05
CA PRO A 293 -8.35 -18.07 -4.68
C PRO A 293 -7.11 -17.21 -4.39
N TYR A 294 -6.84 -17.00 -3.12
CA TYR A 294 -5.62 -16.33 -2.69
C TYR A 294 -4.44 -17.29 -2.79
N ARG A 295 -3.29 -16.77 -3.20
CA ARG A 295 -2.07 -17.52 -3.49
C ARG A 295 -1.01 -17.17 -2.46
N LEU A 296 -0.47 -18.20 -1.82
CA LEU A 296 0.74 -18.11 -1.01
C LEU A 296 1.88 -18.82 -1.76
N LEU A 297 2.97 -18.10 -2.00
CA LEU A 297 4.20 -18.64 -2.58
C LEU A 297 5.17 -19.04 -1.47
N GLY A 298 5.54 -20.32 -1.42
CA GLY A 298 6.64 -20.83 -0.61
C GLY A 298 8.01 -20.53 -1.21
N MET A 299 9.06 -20.54 -0.38
CA MET A 299 10.44 -20.32 -0.84
C MET A 299 10.95 -21.45 -1.75
N ASP A 300 10.29 -22.60 -1.72
CA ASP A 300 10.53 -23.74 -2.61
C ASP A 300 9.81 -23.63 -3.97
N GLY A 301 9.04 -22.56 -4.20
CA GLY A 301 8.24 -22.37 -5.42
C GLY A 301 6.82 -22.94 -5.32
N SER A 302 6.48 -23.62 -4.22
CA SER A 302 5.15 -24.18 -4.02
C SER A 302 4.08 -23.09 -3.92
N ILE A 303 2.89 -23.39 -4.44
CA ILE A 303 1.73 -22.50 -4.40
C ILE A 303 0.64 -23.12 -3.56
N GLU A 304 0.42 -22.56 -2.38
CA GLU A 304 -0.74 -22.86 -1.55
C GLU A 304 -1.91 -21.96 -1.94
N GLN A 305 -3.11 -22.53 -1.91
CA GLN A 305 -4.34 -21.84 -2.26
C GLN A 305 -5.22 -21.67 -1.03
N ILE A 306 -5.60 -20.43 -0.71
CA ILE A 306 -6.65 -20.15 0.25
C ILE A 306 -7.94 -19.88 -0.53
N PRO A 307 -8.96 -20.76 -0.44
CA PRO A 307 -10.22 -20.55 -1.12
C PRO A 307 -10.85 -19.21 -0.74
N TYR A 308 -11.54 -18.59 -1.69
CA TYR A 308 -12.30 -17.39 -1.37
C TYR A 308 -13.37 -17.73 -0.31
N PRO A 309 -13.45 -16.97 0.81
CA PRO A 309 -14.35 -17.29 1.91
C PRO A 309 -15.80 -16.92 1.56
N ALA A 310 -16.50 -17.78 0.82
CA ALA A 310 -17.90 -17.54 0.41
C ALA A 310 -18.86 -17.29 1.58
N ILE A 311 -18.50 -17.76 2.79
CA ILE A 311 -19.26 -17.54 4.01
C ILE A 311 -19.46 -16.04 4.33
N LEU A 312 -18.60 -15.15 3.84
CA LEU A 312 -18.75 -13.70 4.04
C LEU A 312 -20.07 -13.16 3.49
N PHE A 313 -20.60 -13.76 2.40
CA PHE A 313 -21.88 -13.37 1.83
C PHE A 313 -23.06 -13.70 2.74
N GLU A 314 -22.96 -14.75 3.56
CA GLU A 314 -23.99 -15.12 4.56
C GLU A 314 -24.09 -14.08 5.69
N TYR A 315 -23.00 -13.37 5.96
CA TYR A 315 -22.95 -12.24 6.91
C TYR A 315 -23.28 -10.89 6.25
N GLY A 316 -23.59 -10.88 4.95
CA GLY A 316 -23.93 -9.65 4.22
C GLY A 316 -22.73 -8.79 3.81
N ILE A 317 -21.48 -9.29 3.96
CA ILE A 317 -20.30 -8.65 3.36
C ILE A 317 -20.29 -8.98 1.88
N ARG A 318 -20.50 -7.95 1.05
CA ARG A 318 -20.58 -8.09 -0.42
C ARG A 318 -19.33 -7.63 -1.14
N TYR A 319 -18.47 -6.90 -0.45
CA TYR A 319 -17.26 -6.32 -0.99
C TYR A 319 -16.28 -6.08 0.14
N PHE A 320 -15.01 -6.40 -0.09
CA PHE A 320 -13.93 -6.04 0.81
C PHE A 320 -12.72 -5.53 0.03
N GLY A 321 -11.87 -4.71 0.65
CA GLY A 321 -10.70 -4.14 -0.02
C GLY A 321 -9.49 -5.03 0.09
N VAL A 322 -9.33 -5.69 1.24
CA VAL A 322 -8.16 -6.49 1.61
C VAL A 322 -8.61 -7.73 2.34
N LEU A 323 -7.94 -8.85 2.06
CA LEU A 323 -7.96 -10.09 2.78
C LEU A 323 -6.51 -10.48 3.09
N LEU A 324 -6.22 -10.70 4.37
CA LEU A 324 -4.86 -10.89 4.87
C LEU A 324 -4.84 -12.07 5.86
N PRO A 325 -4.09 -13.15 5.56
CA PRO A 325 -3.85 -14.21 6.52
C PRO A 325 -3.07 -13.67 7.73
N THR A 326 -3.52 -14.06 8.93
CA THR A 326 -2.91 -13.72 10.21
C THR A 326 -2.88 -14.98 11.08
N ARG A 327 -2.08 -14.96 12.15
CA ARG A 327 -2.01 -16.09 13.08
C ARG A 327 -3.34 -16.37 13.79
N ALA A 328 -4.19 -15.36 13.92
CA ALA A 328 -5.51 -15.48 14.55
C ALA A 328 -6.61 -15.92 13.57
N GLY A 329 -6.35 -15.96 12.26
CA GLY A 329 -7.33 -16.26 11.22
C GLY A 329 -7.23 -15.30 10.03
N LEU A 330 -8.30 -15.20 9.25
CA LEU A 330 -8.31 -14.41 8.02
C LEU A 330 -8.89 -13.02 8.29
N LEU A 331 -8.04 -11.99 8.21
CA LEU A 331 -8.46 -10.60 8.41
C LEU A 331 -9.05 -10.04 7.12
N ILE A 332 -10.22 -9.43 7.23
CA ILE A 332 -10.99 -8.86 6.11
C ILE A 332 -11.24 -7.39 6.39
N VAL A 333 -10.83 -6.53 5.47
CA VAL A 333 -11.09 -5.08 5.53
C VAL A 333 -12.28 -4.77 4.64
N ALA A 334 -13.47 -4.62 5.21
CA ALA A 334 -14.65 -4.24 4.43
C ALA A 334 -14.74 -2.71 4.37
N PRO A 335 -14.58 -2.10 3.18
CA PRO A 335 -14.57 -0.66 3.04
C PRO A 335 -15.99 -0.10 3.16
N ASN A 336 -16.05 1.20 3.45
CA ASN A 336 -17.31 1.90 3.66
C ASN A 336 -18.04 2.08 2.33
N SER A 337 -18.75 1.05 1.88
CA SER A 337 -19.63 1.13 0.72
C SER A 337 -21.09 1.15 1.15
N ARG A 338 -21.94 1.84 0.38
CA ARG A 338 -23.39 1.97 0.67
C ARG A 338 -24.11 0.62 0.83
N LYS A 339 -23.51 -0.48 0.36
CA LYS A 339 -24.09 -1.82 0.23
C LYS A 339 -23.44 -2.89 1.14
N SER A 340 -22.50 -2.54 2.01
CA SER A 340 -21.74 -3.49 2.85
C SER A 340 -21.68 -3.07 4.31
N GLU A 341 -21.50 -4.05 5.20
CA GLU A 341 -20.92 -3.82 6.54
C GLU A 341 -19.54 -3.18 6.39
N TYR A 342 -19.19 -2.31 7.34
CA TYR A 342 -17.93 -1.58 7.37
C TYR A 342 -17.13 -1.97 8.62
N GLY A 343 -15.81 -2.11 8.46
CA GLY A 343 -14.89 -2.34 9.56
C GLY A 343 -13.81 -3.37 9.25
N LEU A 344 -13.12 -3.78 10.31
CA LEU A 344 -12.18 -4.90 10.28
C LEU A 344 -12.89 -6.14 10.84
N PHE A 345 -12.85 -7.22 10.09
CA PHE A 345 -13.46 -8.48 10.46
C PHE A 345 -12.40 -9.57 10.50
N LEU A 346 -12.50 -10.47 11.47
CA LEU A 346 -11.66 -11.66 11.57
C LEU A 346 -12.54 -12.88 11.33
N LEU A 347 -12.22 -13.62 10.28
CA LEU A 347 -12.83 -14.92 10.00
C LEU A 347 -11.96 -16.01 10.65
N GLN A 348 -12.54 -16.69 11.63
CA GLN A 348 -11.95 -17.82 12.33
C GLN A 348 -12.84 -19.03 12.04
N GLU A 349 -12.30 -19.99 11.29
CA GLU A 349 -13.07 -21.14 10.79
C GLU A 349 -14.32 -20.71 10.00
N LYS A 350 -15.51 -20.77 10.62
CA LYS A 350 -16.81 -20.37 10.04
C LYS A 350 -17.45 -19.18 10.76
N ASN A 351 -16.74 -18.60 11.73
CA ASN A 351 -17.24 -17.50 12.55
C ASN A 351 -16.58 -16.20 12.10
N LEU A 352 -17.41 -15.22 11.77
CA LEU A 352 -16.97 -13.89 11.43
C LEU A 352 -17.26 -12.95 12.59
N VAL A 353 -16.22 -12.33 13.13
CA VAL A 353 -16.33 -11.33 14.20
C VAL A 353 -15.81 -9.99 13.73
N ARG A 354 -16.44 -8.89 14.17
CA ARG A 354 -15.93 -7.54 13.96
C ARG A 354 -14.90 -7.25 15.05
N VAL A 355 -13.68 -6.94 14.65
CA VAL A 355 -12.57 -6.61 15.57
C VAL A 355 -12.34 -5.10 15.70
N PHE A 356 -12.83 -4.32 14.73
CA PHE A 356 -12.78 -2.87 14.76
C PHE A 356 -13.87 -2.25 13.88
N GLY A 357 -14.35 -1.06 14.27
CA GLY A 357 -15.44 -0.33 13.62
C GLY A 357 -16.81 -0.64 14.24
N GLY A 358 -17.81 0.17 13.92
CA GLY A 358 -19.16 0.05 14.48
C GLY A 358 -20.20 -0.54 13.52
N PRO A 359 -21.29 -1.14 14.03
CA PRO A 359 -22.42 -1.55 13.21
C PRO A 359 -23.05 -0.34 12.52
N ARG A 360 -23.63 -0.56 11.34
CA ARG A 360 -24.33 0.50 10.61
C ARG A 360 -25.58 0.95 11.38
N LEU A 361 -25.48 2.04 12.13
CA LEU A 361 -26.64 2.72 12.71
C LEU A 361 -27.12 3.82 11.74
N LEU A 362 -28.30 3.59 11.16
CA LEU A 362 -29.17 4.61 10.54
C LEU A 362 -28.58 5.46 9.38
N GLY A 363 -27.55 4.98 8.68
CA GLY A 363 -27.10 5.61 7.43
C GLY A 363 -26.49 7.01 7.59
N ILE A 364 -26.10 7.39 8.80
CA ILE A 364 -25.44 8.67 9.06
C ILE A 364 -23.94 8.55 8.76
N ASP A 365 -23.41 9.54 8.03
CA ASP A 365 -22.11 9.56 7.35
C ASP A 365 -20.88 9.75 8.27
N GLY A 366 -21.00 9.63 9.59
CA GLY A 366 -19.85 9.69 10.49
C GLY A 366 -19.23 8.32 10.63
N ARG A 367 -18.42 7.87 9.66
CA ARG A 367 -17.80 6.54 9.75
C ARG A 367 -16.32 6.64 9.94
N GLU A 368 -15.89 5.98 11.01
CA GLU A 368 -14.52 5.56 11.17
C GLU A 368 -14.04 4.87 9.89
N GLY A 369 -12.81 5.08 9.47
CA GLY A 369 -12.19 4.54 8.26
C GLY A 369 -10.93 3.77 8.62
N VAL A 370 -10.58 2.73 7.86
CA VAL A 370 -9.29 2.04 8.03
C VAL A 370 -8.59 2.00 6.68
N ASP A 371 -7.34 2.44 6.64
CA ASP A 371 -6.46 2.21 5.52
C ASP A 371 -5.02 1.95 5.95
N LYS A 372 -4.15 1.67 4.97
CA LYS A 372 -2.68 1.55 5.15
C LYS A 372 -2.27 0.59 6.27
N LEU A 373 -2.96 -0.54 6.34
CA LEU A 373 -2.74 -1.60 7.29
C LEU A 373 -1.38 -2.29 7.07
N SER A 374 -0.71 -2.63 8.16
CA SER A 374 0.55 -3.36 8.22
C SER A 374 0.46 -4.45 9.29
N LEU A 375 0.83 -5.69 8.95
CA LEU A 375 0.83 -6.83 9.86
C LEU A 375 2.22 -7.03 10.46
N SER A 376 2.28 -7.28 11.77
CA SER A 376 3.53 -7.60 12.46
C SER A 376 4.11 -8.94 12.01
N PRO A 377 5.44 -9.15 12.14
CA PRO A 377 6.09 -10.38 11.71
C PRO A 377 5.51 -11.66 12.34
N ASP A 378 5.11 -11.60 13.62
CA ASP A 378 4.48 -12.71 14.35
C ASP A 378 3.03 -13.03 13.90
N GLY A 379 2.46 -12.20 13.02
CA GLY A 379 1.10 -12.32 12.51
C GLY A 379 0.00 -11.98 13.53
N CYS A 380 0.35 -11.37 14.67
CA CYS A 380 -0.58 -11.15 15.77
C CYS A 380 -1.05 -9.70 15.95
N LYS A 381 -0.30 -8.72 15.48
CA LYS A 381 -0.64 -7.30 15.63
C LYS A 381 -0.81 -6.67 14.26
N ILE A 382 -1.72 -5.71 14.17
CA ILE A 382 -1.83 -4.86 12.99
C ILE A 382 -1.73 -3.40 13.41
N ALA A 383 -1.02 -2.62 12.63
CA ALA A 383 -1.01 -1.16 12.70
C ALA A 383 -1.74 -0.60 11.47
N PHE A 384 -2.61 0.38 11.65
CA PHE A 384 -3.38 0.98 10.55
C PHE A 384 -3.72 2.43 10.85
N ASN A 385 -4.10 3.17 9.80
CA ASN A 385 -4.62 4.52 9.98
C ASN A 385 -6.13 4.46 10.22
N LEU A 386 -6.56 4.99 11.35
CA LEU A 386 -7.95 5.27 11.68
C LEU A 386 -8.33 6.66 11.18
N TYR A 387 -9.45 6.76 10.49
CA TYR A 387 -10.08 8.04 10.12
C TYR A 387 -11.30 8.21 11.00
N SER A 388 -11.34 9.12 11.97
CA SER A 388 -12.53 9.27 12.83
C SER A 388 -13.70 10.01 12.14
N ASP A 389 -13.39 10.87 11.18
CA ASP A 389 -14.36 11.55 10.33
C ASP A 389 -13.74 11.85 8.96
N TRP A 390 -14.31 11.26 7.90
CA TRP A 390 -13.83 11.47 6.52
C TRP A 390 -13.94 12.93 6.07
N ARG A 391 -14.79 13.75 6.71
CA ARG A 391 -14.91 15.19 6.44
C ARG A 391 -13.85 16.00 7.18
N ALA A 392 -13.51 15.61 8.40
CA ALA A 392 -12.49 16.29 9.20
C ALA A 392 -11.06 15.90 8.80
N LEU A 393 -10.90 14.83 8.02
CA LEU A 393 -9.61 14.28 7.56
C LEU A 393 -8.61 13.96 8.68
N LYS A 394 -9.02 14.01 9.96
CA LYS A 394 -8.19 13.66 11.10
C LYS A 394 -7.92 12.17 11.07
N LYS A 395 -6.64 11.83 11.04
CA LYS A 395 -6.19 10.44 11.04
C LYS A 395 -5.34 10.17 12.26
N GLN A 396 -5.36 8.94 12.72
CA GLN A 396 -4.52 8.47 13.81
C GLN A 396 -3.99 7.09 13.51
N ILE A 397 -2.75 6.81 13.89
CA ILE A 397 -2.20 5.47 13.82
C ILE A 397 -2.67 4.68 15.06
N VAL A 398 -3.31 3.55 14.81
CA VAL A 398 -3.87 2.65 15.83
C VAL A 398 -3.29 1.26 15.64
N ILE A 399 -3.07 0.57 16.76
CA ILE A 399 -2.62 -0.82 16.79
C ILE A 399 -3.73 -1.67 17.43
N ILE A 400 -3.97 -2.86 16.90
CA ILE A 400 -4.77 -3.89 17.59
C ILE A 400 -3.99 -5.21 17.66
N ASN A 401 -4.13 -5.93 18.77
CA ASN A 401 -3.65 -7.30 18.93
C ASN A 401 -4.79 -8.28 18.63
N LEU A 402 -4.60 -9.11 17.60
CA LEU A 402 -5.57 -10.12 17.14
C LEU A 402 -5.46 -11.43 17.93
N CYS A 403 -4.27 -11.73 18.47
CA CYS A 403 -3.94 -12.97 19.18
C CYS A 403 -4.22 -12.90 20.69
N GLU A 404 -4.40 -11.71 21.26
CA GLU A 404 -4.87 -11.54 22.64
C GLU A 404 -6.37 -11.87 22.72
N ALA A 405 -6.64 -13.17 22.69
CA ALA A 405 -7.92 -13.77 22.98
C ALA A 405 -7.72 -15.25 23.31
N LYS A 406 -7.46 -15.54 24.59
CA LYS A 406 -7.87 -16.80 25.20
C LYS A 406 -8.71 -16.48 26.41
#